data_AF-A0A936I1A0-F1
#
_entry.id   AF-A0A936I1A0-F1
#
_cell.length_a   1.000
_cell.length_b   1.000
_cell.length_c   1.000
_cell.angle_alpha   90.00
_cell.angle_beta   90.00
_cell.angle_gamma   90.00
#
_symmetry.space_group_name_H-M   'P 1'
#
loop_
_entity.id
_entity.type
_entity.pdbx_description
1 polymer ?
#
loop_
_entity_poly.entity_id
_entity_poly.type
_entity_poly.pdbx_seq_one_letter_code
_entity_poly.pdbx_strand_id
1 'polypeptide(L)' 'MVVELKATSKLTAADSAQVINYLKAAHRNKALLLNFGASPRKRWSEAQSANG' A
#
# COMPACT_ATOMS: atom_id res chain seq x y z
N MET A 1 1.46 -16.26 -2.76
CA MET A 1 0.67 -15.02 -2.87
C MET A 1 1.67 -13.87 -2.87
N VAL A 2 1.53 -12.91 -3.78
CA VAL A 2 2.39 -11.70 -3.80
C VAL A 2 1.67 -10.58 -3.05
N VAL A 3 2.37 -9.84 -2.20
CA VAL A 3 1.83 -8.65 -1.56
C VAL A 3 2.73 -7.48 -1.87
N GLU A 4 2.17 -6.43 -2.43
CA GLU A 4 2.86 -5.17 -2.71
C GLU A 4 2.20 -4.04 -1.95
N LEU A 5 3.01 -3.34 -1.15
CA LEU A 5 2.58 -2.21 -0.32
C LEU A 5 3.17 -0.92 -0.90
N LYS A 6 2.33 0.08 -1.12
CA LYS A 6 2.74 1.40 -1.58
C LYS A 6 2.19 2.49 -0.66
N ALA A 7 2.86 3.63 -0.64
CA ALA A 7 2.42 4.84 0.05
C ALA A 7 2.52 6.03 -0.91
N THR A 8 1.82 5.92 -2.04
CA THR A 8 1.84 6.94 -3.12
C THR A 8 0.48 7.65 -3.19
N SER A 9 0.46 8.88 -3.71
CA SER A 9 -0.78 9.66 -3.85
C SER A 9 -1.85 8.98 -4.70
N LYS A 10 -1.44 8.10 -5.62
CA LYS A 10 -2.32 7.29 -6.46
C LYS A 10 -1.57 6.07 -6.97
N LEU A 11 -2.31 5.01 -7.27
CA LEU A 11 -1.82 3.90 -8.08
C LEU A 11 -1.90 4.26 -9.57
N THR A 12 -0.97 3.71 -10.34
CA THR A 12 -0.83 3.86 -11.78
C THR A 12 -1.01 2.51 -12.46
N ALA A 13 -1.16 2.53 -13.80
CA ALA A 13 -1.19 1.29 -14.58
C ALA A 13 0.14 0.49 -14.48
N ALA A 14 1.27 1.18 -14.28
CA ALA A 14 2.57 0.55 -14.10
C ALA A 14 2.64 -0.28 -12.81
N ASP A 15 1.99 0.17 -11.73
CA ASP A 15 1.93 -0.58 -10.47
C ASP A 15 1.22 -1.93 -10.64
N SER A 16 0.09 -1.94 -11.35
CA SER A 16 -0.61 -3.18 -11.69
C SER A 16 0.21 -4.09 -12.62
N ALA A 17 0.91 -3.53 -13.60
CA ALA A 17 1.78 -4.29 -14.50
C ALA A 17 2.95 -4.96 -13.75
N GLN A 18 3.53 -4.27 -12.76
CA GLN A 18 4.59 -4.79 -11.91
C GLN A 18 4.12 -6.02 -11.10
N VAL A 19 2.95 -5.93 -10.47
CA VAL A 19 2.35 -7.05 -9.73
C VAL A 19 2.12 -8.27 -10.63
N ILE A 20 1.67 -8.06 -11.88
CA ILE A 20 1.49 -9.14 -12.85
C ILE A 20 2.82 -9.81 -13.19
N ASN A 21 3.90 -9.05 -13.37
CA ASN A 21 5.22 -9.62 -13.64
C ASN A 21 5.73 -10.45 -12.46
N TYR A 22 5.50 -9.99 -11.23
CA TYR A 22 5.84 -10.77 -10.03
C TYR A 22 5.02 -12.05 -9.91
N LEU A 23 3.74 -12.02 -10.25
CA LEU A 23 2.91 -13.24 -10.30
C LEU A 23 3.49 -14.27 -11.27
N LYS A 24 3.87 -13.85 -12.48
CA LYS A 24 4.50 -14.72 -13.49
C LYS A 24 5.82 -15.31 -12.99
N ALA A 25 6.72 -14.46 -12.49
CA ALA A 25 8.04 -14.89 -12.01
C ALA A 25 7.95 -15.84 -10.80
N ALA A 26 6.97 -15.64 -9.92
CA ALA A 26 6.77 -16.46 -8.73
C ALA A 26 5.91 -17.71 -8.97
N HIS A 27 5.45 -17.95 -10.21
CA HIS A 27 4.47 -18.99 -10.54
C HIS A 27 3.23 -18.95 -9.62
N ARG A 28 2.73 -17.74 -9.32
CA ARG A 28 1.53 -17.50 -8.50
C ARG A 28 0.43 -16.87 -9.33
N ASN A 29 -0.81 -17.00 -8.84
CA ASN A 29 -2.01 -16.47 -9.50
C ASN A 29 -2.81 -15.48 -8.63
N LYS A 30 -2.33 -15.16 -7.42
CA LYS A 30 -3.01 -14.26 -6.47
C LYS A 30 -2.04 -13.23 -5.90
N ALA A 31 -2.44 -11.98 -5.97
CA ALA A 31 -1.71 -10.86 -5.39
C ALA A 31 -2.63 -9.86 -4.69
N LEU A 32 -2.05 -9.08 -3.80
CA LEU A 32 -2.68 -7.93 -3.16
C LEU A 32 -1.80 -6.69 -3.39
N LEU A 33 -2.39 -5.63 -3.96
CA LEU A 33 -1.75 -4.33 -4.15
C LEU A 33 -2.45 -3.31 -3.25
N LEU A 34 -1.80 -2.92 -2.16
CA LEU A 34 -2.34 -1.97 -1.19
C LEU A 34 -1.63 -0.62 -1.33
N ASN A 35 -2.38 0.47 -1.40
CA ASN A 35 -1.85 1.82 -1.39
C ASN A 35 -2.36 2.64 -0.20
N PHE A 36 -1.49 2.89 0.77
CA PHE A 36 -1.77 3.69 1.96
C PHE A 36 -1.63 5.20 1.73
N GLY A 37 -1.14 5.64 0.57
CA GLY A 37 -0.89 7.05 0.29
C GLY A 37 -2.03 7.78 -0.42
N ALA A 38 -3.13 7.09 -0.78
CA ALA A 38 -4.13 7.62 -1.71
C ALA A 38 -4.95 8.83 -1.19
N SER A 39 -5.24 8.95 0.12
CA SER A 39 -5.76 10.18 0.81
C SER A 39 -6.19 9.90 2.27
N PRO A 40 -6.45 10.91 3.11
CA PRO A 40 -5.53 11.96 3.54
C PRO A 40 -5.10 11.74 5.00
N ARG A 41 -3.88 12.19 5.31
CA ARG A 41 -3.31 12.43 6.63
C ARG A 41 -4.30 12.33 7.81
N LYS A 42 -4.22 11.24 8.57
CA LYS A 42 -4.48 11.34 10.01
C LYS A 42 -3.33 12.11 10.61
N ARG A 43 -3.56 13.39 10.93
CA ARG A 43 -2.64 14.13 11.78
C ARG A 43 -2.80 13.56 13.18
N TRP A 44 -1.73 13.00 13.73
CA TRP A 44 -1.69 12.67 15.14
C TRP A 44 -1.86 13.97 15.90
N SER A 45 -3.02 14.17 16.54
CA SER A 45 -3.14 15.14 17.62
C SER A 45 -2.73 14.42 18.89
N GLU A 46 -1.80 15.00 19.64
CA GLU A 46 -1.37 14.55 20.96
C GLU A 46 -2.56 14.56 21.95
N ALA A 47 -3.42 13.56 21.87
CA ALA A 47 -4.44 13.31 22.87
C ALA A 47 -4.00 12.10 23.68
N GLN A 48 -3.16 12.38 24.68
CA GLN A 48 -2.98 11.67 25.97
C GLN A 48 -1.53 11.81 26.46
N SER A 49 -1.15 13.04 26.85
CA SER A 49 -0.39 13.18 28.09
C SER A 49 -1.41 13.48 29.18
N ALA A 50 -2.01 12.40 29.68
CA ALA A 50 -2.64 12.43 30.98
C ALA A 50 -1.50 12.61 32.00
N ASN A 51 -1.30 13.84 32.44
CA ASN A 51 -0.67 14.16 33.71
C ASN A 51 -1.12 15.57 34.10
N GLY A 52 -2.13 15.59 34.97
CA GLY A 52 -2.59 16.72 35.76
C GLY A 52 -3.17 16.14 37.03
#